data_AF-X0W369-F1
#
_entry.id   AF-X0W369-F1
#
_cell.length_a   1.000
_cell.length_b   1.000
_cell.length_c   1.000
_cell.angle_alpha   90.00
_cell.angle_beta   90.00
_cell.angle_gamma   90.00
#
_symmetry.space_group_name_H-M   'P 1'
#
loop_
_entity.id
_entity.type
_entity.pdbx_description
1 polymer ?
#
loop_
_entity_poly.entity_id
_entity_poly.type
_entity_poly.pdbx_seq_one_letter_code
_entity_poly.pdbx_strand_id
1 'polypeptide(L)' 'MSARFSDRLYRLARPVWEAQHNHPFVGGIGDGTLDIEKFKFWVRQDYLFLIDYARLQGRIQA' A
#
# COMPACT_ATOMS: atom_id res chain seq x y z
N MET A 1 24.34 11.78 -14.75
CA MET A 1 23.31 10.85 -15.24
C MET A 1 21.94 11.47 -14.98
N SER A 2 21.03 11.42 -15.95
CA SER A 2 19.63 11.85 -15.73
C SER A 2 18.95 10.94 -14.70
N ALA A 3 18.10 11.50 -13.84
CA ALA A 3 17.26 10.72 -12.94
C ALA A 3 16.36 9.76 -13.74
N ARG A 4 16.13 8.55 -13.22
CA ARG A 4 15.22 7.57 -13.82
C ARG A 4 13.78 8.07 -13.69
N PHE A 5 12.89 7.57 -14.56
CA PHE A 5 11.47 7.87 -14.47
C PHE A 5 10.88 7.49 -13.10
N SER A 6 11.28 6.34 -12.54
CA SER A 6 10.91 5.89 -11.20
C SER A 6 11.30 6.89 -10.12
N ASP A 7 12.46 7.53 -10.22
CA ASP A 7 12.95 8.50 -9.23
C ASP A 7 12.06 9.76 -9.23
N ARG A 8 11.56 10.16 -10.40
CA ARG A 8 10.61 11.26 -10.53
C ARG A 8 9.28 10.90 -9.86
N LEU A 9 8.72 9.72 -10.13
CA LEU A 9 7.46 9.29 -9.53
C LEU A 9 7.59 9.13 -8.00
N TYR A 10 8.69 8.55 -7.53
CA TYR A 10 8.97 8.42 -6.10
C TYR A 10 8.95 9.78 -5.39
N ARG A 11 9.64 10.79 -5.94
CA ARG A 11 9.65 12.14 -5.37
C ARG A 11 8.27 12.76 -5.31
N LEU A 12 7.42 12.51 -6.30
CA LEU A 12 6.04 13.02 -6.33
C LEU A 12 5.14 12.32 -5.30
N ALA A 13 5.31 11.01 -5.11
CA ALA A 13 4.52 10.21 -4.18
C ALA A 13 4.99 10.36 -2.72
N ARG A 14 6.22 10.86 -2.49
CA ARG A 14 6.85 10.90 -1.16
C ARG A 14 5.95 11.47 -0.05
N PRO A 15 5.23 12.61 -0.21
CA PRO A 15 4.39 13.13 0.87
C PRO A 15 3.25 12.18 1.27
N VAL A 16 2.63 11.50 0.30
CA VAL A 16 1.58 10.50 0.56
C VAL A 16 2.18 9.27 1.23
N TRP A 17 3.36 8.85 0.78
CA TRP A 17 4.03 7.68 1.34
C TRP A 17 4.48 7.91 2.79
N GLU A 18 4.98 9.11 3.10
CA GLU A 18 5.29 9.51 4.48
C GLU A 18 4.02 9.54 5.34
N ALA A 19 2.91 10.07 4.84
CA ALA A 19 1.63 10.05 5.54
C ALA A 19 1.10 8.63 5.80
N GLN A 20 1.28 7.70 4.84
CA GLN A 20 0.91 6.29 5.00
C GLN A 20 1.75 5.59 6.08
N HIS A 21 3.06 5.80 6.10
CA HIS A 21 3.93 5.22 7.14
C HIS A 21 3.59 5.74 8.54
N ASN A 22 3.26 7.03 8.64
CA ASN A 22 2.87 7.66 9.90
C ASN A 22 1.41 7.39 10.29
N HIS A 23 0.64 6.67 9.47
CA HIS A 23 -0.75 6.38 9.77
C HIS A 23 -0.85 5.44 10.98
N PRO A 24 -1.74 5.69 11.97
CA PRO A 24 -1.83 4.89 13.19
C PRO A 24 -2.06 3.40 12.95
N PHE A 25 -2.73 3.04 11.85
CA PHE A 25 -2.93 1.64 11.47
C PHE A 25 -1.59 0.94 11.12
N VAL A 26 -0.73 1.60 10.34
CA VAL A 26 0.56 1.03 9.89
C VAL A 26 1.55 1.01 11.06
N GLY A 27 1.63 2.11 11.82
CA GLY A 27 2.43 2.17 13.04
C GLY A 27 2.01 1.08 14.05
N GLY A 28 0.71 0.92 14.26
CA GLY A 28 0.15 -0.09 15.16
C GLY A 28 0.45 -1.54 14.76
N ILE A 29 0.66 -1.82 13.46
CA ILE A 29 1.15 -3.14 13.02
C ILE A 29 2.63 -3.30 13.39
N GLY A 30 3.44 -2.25 13.17
CA GLY A 30 4.88 -2.29 13.40
C GLY A 30 5.26 -2.42 14.87
N ASP A 31 4.51 -1.79 15.77
CA ASP A 31 4.76 -1.81 17.22
C ASP A 31 3.88 -2.82 17.99
N GLY A 32 2.93 -3.47 17.31
CA GLY A 32 2.03 -4.48 17.89
C GLY A 32 0.85 -3.90 18.69
N THR A 33 0.59 -2.60 18.61
CA THR A 33 -0.52 -1.95 19.35
C THR A 33 -1.85 -1.94 18.58
N LEU A 34 -1.88 -2.36 17.32
CA LEU A 34 -3.11 -2.40 16.53
C LEU A 34 -4.09 -3.44 17.10
N ASP A 35 -5.33 -2.99 17.32
CA ASP A 35 -6.45 -3.88 17.64
C ASP A 35 -6.60 -4.98 16.56
N ILE A 36 -6.56 -6.23 17.01
CA ILE A 36 -6.67 -7.41 16.16
C ILE A 36 -7.96 -7.42 15.32
N GLU A 37 -9.06 -6.82 15.78
CA GLU A 37 -10.30 -6.76 15.01
C GLU A 37 -10.20 -5.78 13.83
N LYS A 38 -9.46 -4.68 13.98
CA LYS A 38 -9.15 -3.78 12.86
C LYS A 38 -8.26 -4.47 11.83
N PHE A 39 -7.30 -5.27 12.28
CA PHE A 39 -6.45 -6.05 11.39
C PHE A 39 -7.25 -7.10 10.61
N LYS A 40 -8.10 -7.88 11.30
CA LYS A 40 -8.98 -8.86 10.64
C LYS A 40 -9.91 -8.20 9.62
N PHE A 41 -10.46 -7.03 9.94
CA PHE A 41 -11.27 -6.27 8.99
C PHE A 41 -10.47 -5.89 7.74
N TRP A 42 -9.27 -5.35 7.93
CA TRP A 42 -8.38 -4.98 6.83
C TRP A 42 -8.03 -6.18 5.94
N VAL A 43 -7.67 -7.34 6.51
CA VAL A 43 -7.35 -8.55 5.72
C VAL A 43 -8.54 -9.00 4.85
N ARG A 44 -9.77 -8.93 5.37
CA ARG A 44 -10.96 -9.26 4.56
C ARG A 44 -11.14 -8.30 3.38
N GLN A 45 -10.83 -7.03 3.56
CA GLN A 45 -10.86 -6.04 2.47
C GLN A 45 -9.70 -6.24 1.49
N ASP A 46 -8.50 -6.56 1.99
CA ASP A 46 -7.32 -6.83 1.18
C ASP A 46 -7.55 -8.03 0.23
N TYR A 47 -8.24 -9.07 0.70
CA TYR A 47 -8.68 -10.18 -0.14
C TYR A 47 -9.53 -9.72 -1.35
N LEU A 48 -10.48 -8.82 -1.14
CA LEU A 48 -11.31 -8.29 -2.21
C LEU A 48 -10.49 -7.41 -3.17
N PHE A 49 -9.60 -6.58 -2.63
CA PHE A 49 -8.67 -5.76 -3.42
C PHE A 49 -7.79 -6.62 -4.33
N LEU A 50 -7.26 -7.74 -3.82
CA LEU A 50 -6.38 -8.63 -4.58
C LEU A 50 -7.06 -9.28 -5.80
N ILE A 51 -8.37 -9.55 -5.73
CA ILE A 51 -9.11 -10.08 -6.88
C ILE A 51 -9.05 -9.11 -8.06
N ASP A 52 -9.33 -7.83 -7.82
CA ASP A 52 -9.32 -6.81 -8.87
C ASP A 52 -7.90 -6.46 -9.30
N TYR A 53 -6.95 -6.46 -8.37
CA TYR A 53 -5.53 -6.28 -8.69
C TYR A 53 -5.02 -7.39 -9.63
N ALA A 54 -5.38 -8.65 -9.40
CA ALA A 54 -5.03 -9.77 -10.26
C ALA A 54 -5.66 -9.65 -11.66
N ARG A 55 -6.92 -9.19 -11.75
CA ARG A 55 -7.60 -8.94 -13.04
C ARG A 55 -6.89 -7.86 -13.85
N LEU A 56 -6.45 -6.78 -13.20
CA LEU A 56 -5.68 -5.71 -13.85
C LEU A 56 -4.35 -6.24 -14.39
N GLN A 57 -3.62 -7.01 -13.57
CA GLN A 57 -2.35 -7.60 -13.98
C GLN A 57 -2.51 -8.51 -15.21
N GLY A 58 -3.55 -9.34 -15.23
CA GLY A 58 -3.85 -10.20 -16.37
C GLY A 58 -4.15 -9.42 -17.66
N ARG A 59 -4.72 -8.21 -17.56
CA ARG A 59 -4.98 -7.35 -18.72
C ARG A 59 -3.75 -6.61 -19.24
N ILE A 60 -2.78 -6.32 -18.38
CA ILE A 60 -1.54 -5.64 -18.77
C ILE A 60 -0.58 -6.60 -19.50
N GLN A 61 -0.70 -7.91 -19.25
CA GLN A 61 0.15 -8.94 -19.84
C GLN A 61 -0.39 -9.56 -21.13
N ALA A 62 -1.63 -9.22 -21.54
CA ALA A 62 -2.26 -9.66 -22.78
C ALA A 62 -2.11 -8.59 -23.87
#